data_AF-A0A7T8GRU3-F1
#
_entry.id   AF-A0A7T8GRU3-F1
#
_cell.length_a   1.000
_cell.length_b   1.000
_cell.length_c   1.000
_cell.angle_alpha   90.00
_cell.angle_beta   90.00
_cell.angle_gamma   90.00
#
_symmetry.space_group_name_H-M   'P 1'
#
loop_
_entity.id
_entity.type
_entity.pdbx_description
1 polymer ?
#
loop_
_entity_poly.entity_id
_entity_poly.type
_entity_poly.pdbx_seq_one_letter_code
_entity_poly.pdbx_strand_id
1 'polypeptide(L)'
;MSPEQDRVCKPWMDQVATVRPYVFQQDGAPAHTSHLVQKWLLDNLPMFYLPDCTPLNYYLWGVLERESNKCTHNSVVLLKASIVEEVASMN
;
A
#
# COMPACT_ATOMS: atom_id res chain seq x y z
N MET A 1 0.70 -12.32 -13.50
CA MET A 1 0.15 -11.73 -12.27
C MET A 1 1.34 -11.42 -11.38
N SER A 2 1.38 -10.27 -10.69
CA SER A 2 2.39 -10.10 -9.65
C SER A 2 2.05 -11.06 -8.50
N PRO A 3 2.94 -12.00 -8.09
CA PRO A 3 2.67 -12.94 -7.01
C PRO A 3 2.25 -12.28 -5.69
N GLU A 4 2.52 -11.00 -5.53
CA GLU A 4 2.28 -10.25 -4.30
C GLU A 4 0.81 -9.88 -4.10
N GLN A 5 0.04 -9.63 -5.18
CA GLN A 5 -1.36 -9.24 -5.07
C GLN A 5 -2.23 -10.37 -4.47
N ASP A 6 -2.02 -11.60 -4.94
CA ASP A 6 -2.69 -12.79 -4.43
C ASP A 6 -2.23 -13.16 -3.01
N ARG A 7 -0.94 -13.01 -2.71
CA ARG A 7 -0.36 -13.47 -1.44
C ARG A 7 -0.53 -12.48 -0.29
N VAL A 8 -0.64 -11.19 -0.60
CA VAL A 8 -0.62 -10.12 0.40
C VAL A 8 -1.91 -9.33 0.38
N CYS A 9 -2.30 -8.78 -0.77
CA CYS A 9 -3.37 -7.79 -0.83
C CYS A 9 -4.73 -8.35 -0.39
N LYS A 10 -5.22 -9.41 -1.04
CA LYS A 10 -6.55 -9.96 -0.71
C LYS A 10 -6.63 -10.52 0.73
N PRO A 11 -5.67 -11.36 1.20
CA PRO A 11 -5.71 -11.84 2.58
C PRO A 11 -5.65 -10.72 3.62
N TRP A 12 -4.83 -9.69 3.39
CA TRP A 12 -4.74 -8.55 4.31
C TRP A 12 -6.02 -7.72 4.33
N MET A 13 -6.63 -7.47 3.16
CA MET A 13 -7.90 -6.76 3.08
C MET A 13 -9.02 -7.52 3.79
N ASP A 14 -9.08 -8.86 3.62
CA ASP A 14 -10.06 -9.70 4.32
C ASP A 14 -9.90 -9.64 5.83
N GLN A 15 -8.65 -9.60 6.31
CA GLN A 15 -8.36 -9.44 7.72
C GLN A 15 -8.78 -8.06 8.24
N VAL A 16 -8.36 -6.97 7.58
CA VAL A 16 -8.57 -5.59 8.05
C VAL A 16 -10.02 -5.14 7.93
N ALA A 17 -10.66 -5.43 6.79
CA ALA A 17 -12.06 -5.07 6.59
C ALA A 17 -12.99 -6.02 7.35
N THR A 18 -12.59 -7.29 7.54
CA THR A 18 -13.41 -8.35 8.12
C THR A 18 -14.75 -8.47 7.38
N VAL A 19 -15.83 -7.89 7.91
CA VAL A 19 -17.17 -7.88 7.28
C VAL A 19 -17.58 -6.50 6.75
N ARG A 20 -16.72 -5.49 6.91
CA ARG A 20 -17.03 -4.11 6.55
C ARG A 20 -16.89 -3.91 5.04
N PRO A 21 -17.80 -3.18 4.39
CA PRO A 21 -17.60 -2.76 3.02
C PRO A 21 -16.35 -1.87 2.94
N TYR A 22 -15.57 -2.05 1.89
CA TYR A 22 -14.37 -1.25 1.64
C TYR A 22 -14.26 -0.91 0.16
N VAL A 23 -13.50 0.13 -0.10
CA VAL A 23 -13.09 0.51 -1.46
C VAL A 23 -11.57 0.47 -1.51
N PHE A 24 -11.03 -0.24 -2.49
CA PHE A 24 -9.59 -0.31 -2.70
C PHE A 24 -9.11 0.84 -3.58
N GLN A 25 -8.07 1.54 -3.12
CA GLN A 25 -7.54 2.74 -3.78
C GLN A 25 -6.11 2.49 -4.23
N GLN A 26 -5.79 2.78 -5.50
CA GLN A 26 -4.41 2.84 -6.02
C GLN A 26 -4.24 4.03 -6.95
N ASP A 27 -3.02 4.34 -7.37
CA ASP A 27 -2.75 5.38 -8.37
C ASP A 27 -2.83 4.83 -9.81
N GLY A 28 -2.88 5.73 -10.79
CA GLY A 28 -2.99 5.39 -12.21
C GLY A 28 -1.70 4.87 -12.87
N ALA A 29 -0.70 4.41 -12.11
CA ALA A 29 0.55 3.93 -12.67
C ALA A 29 0.33 2.80 -13.71
N PRO A 30 1.12 2.72 -14.80
CA PRO A 30 0.89 1.74 -15.89
C PRO A 30 0.80 0.27 -15.43
N ALA A 31 1.48 -0.08 -14.35
CA ALA A 31 1.38 -1.42 -13.76
C ALA A 31 -0.03 -1.70 -13.20
N HIS A 32 -0.65 -0.72 -12.55
CA HIS A 32 -1.97 -0.82 -11.94
C HIS A 32 -3.10 -0.74 -12.97
N THR A 33 -2.88 -0.06 -14.10
CA THR A 33 -3.85 0.03 -15.19
C THR A 33 -3.75 -1.10 -16.21
N SER A 34 -2.79 -2.03 -16.05
CA SER A 34 -2.65 -3.20 -16.91
C SER A 34 -3.90 -4.09 -16.86
N HIS A 35 -4.28 -4.67 -18.01
CA HIS A 35 -5.45 -5.55 -18.10
C HIS A 35 -5.43 -6.70 -17.08
N LEU A 36 -4.24 -7.22 -16.79
CA LEU A 36 -4.05 -8.31 -15.85
C LEU A 36 -4.42 -7.91 -14.42
N VAL A 37 -3.97 -6.72 -13.98
CA VAL A 37 -4.27 -6.19 -12.65
C VAL A 37 -5.73 -5.77 -12.56
N GLN A 38 -6.24 -5.07 -13.57
CA GLN A 38 -7.65 -4.65 -13.62
C GLN A 38 -8.60 -5.84 -13.54
N LYS A 39 -8.33 -6.91 -14.31
CA LYS A 39 -9.11 -8.15 -14.24
C LYS A 39 -9.07 -8.76 -12.84
N TRP A 40 -7.91 -8.81 -12.21
CA TRP A 40 -7.78 -9.36 -10.86
C TRP A 40 -8.56 -8.54 -9.83
N LEU A 41 -8.50 -7.21 -9.90
CA LEU A 41 -9.25 -6.32 -9.00
C LEU A 41 -10.76 -6.53 -9.14
N LEU A 42 -11.26 -6.66 -10.37
CA LEU A 42 -12.67 -6.95 -10.66
C LEU A 42 -13.12 -8.32 -10.13
N ASP A 43 -12.27 -9.35 -10.28
CA ASP A 43 -12.60 -10.71 -9.88
C ASP A 43 -12.54 -10.90 -8.35
N ASN A 44 -11.75 -10.09 -7.62
CA ASN A 44 -11.42 -10.33 -6.20
C ASN A 44 -11.87 -9.26 -5.21
N LEU A 45 -12.04 -8.00 -5.62
CA LEU A 45 -12.36 -6.91 -4.71
C LEU A 45 -13.77 -6.38 -4.95
N PRO A 46 -14.49 -5.94 -3.90
CA PRO A 46 -15.86 -5.47 -4.02
C PRO A 46 -15.97 -4.17 -4.82
N MET A 47 -14.97 -3.29 -4.70
CA MET A 47 -14.90 -2.02 -5.42
C MET A 47 -13.45 -1.50 -5.41
N PHE A 48 -13.03 -0.87 -6.50
CA PHE A 48 -11.74 -0.16 -6.56
C PHE A 48 -11.84 1.14 -7.38
N TYR A 49 -10.95 2.09 -7.10
CA TYR A 49 -10.86 3.38 -7.80
C TYR A 49 -9.41 3.86 -7.90
N LEU A 50 -9.14 4.66 -8.94
CA LEU A 50 -7.81 5.15 -9.29
C LEU A 50 -7.76 6.69 -9.27
N PRO A 51 -7.80 7.34 -8.09
CA PRO A 51 -7.65 8.78 -8.01
C PRO A 51 -6.18 9.16 -8.21
N ASP A 52 -5.94 10.29 -8.87
CA ASP A 52 -4.60 10.86 -8.99
C ASP A 52 -4.04 11.34 -7.64
N CYS A 53 -4.93 11.70 -6.71
CA CYS A 53 -4.59 12.14 -5.37
C CYS A 53 -4.81 11.02 -4.35
N THR A 54 -3.74 10.48 -3.80
CA THR A 54 -3.78 9.45 -2.75
C THR A 54 -3.39 10.08 -1.40
N PRO A 55 -4.09 9.77 -0.30
CA PRO A 55 -3.66 10.19 1.04
C PRO A 55 -2.25 9.68 1.39
N LEU A 56 -1.84 8.56 0.78
CA LEU A 56 -0.49 8.00 0.89
C LEU A 56 0.56 9.01 0.40
N ASN A 57 0.36 9.56 -0.81
CA ASN A 57 1.27 10.53 -1.42
C ASN A 57 1.20 11.90 -0.76
N TYR A 58 0.01 12.33 -0.33
CA TYR A 58 -0.14 13.64 0.32
C TYR A 58 0.42 13.69 1.75
N TYR A 59 0.30 12.60 2.51
CA TYR A 59 0.60 12.59 3.93
C TYR A 59 1.55 11.48 4.35
N LEU A 60 1.17 10.21 4.16
CA LEU A 60 1.90 9.08 4.76
C LEU A 60 3.39 9.07 4.39
N TRP A 61 3.70 9.19 3.10
CA TRP A 61 5.09 9.14 2.64
C TRP A 61 5.93 10.32 3.17
N GLY A 62 5.36 11.52 3.26
CA GLY A 62 6.06 12.67 3.82
C GLY A 62 6.32 12.54 5.32
N VAL A 63 5.41 11.92 6.08
CA VAL A 63 5.65 11.63 7.49
C VAL A 63 6.70 10.54 7.63
N LEU A 64 6.57 9.41 6.93
CA LEU A 64 7.53 8.31 7.02
C LEU A 64 8.94 8.76 6.62
N GLU A 65 9.08 9.54 5.55
CA GLU A 65 10.37 10.09 5.14
C GLU A 65 10.97 10.97 6.24
N ARG A 66 10.17 11.85 6.84
CA ARG A 66 10.63 12.75 7.91
C ARG A 66 11.08 11.96 9.14
N GLU A 67 10.29 10.98 9.57
CA GLU A 67 10.54 10.23 10.81
C GLU A 67 11.70 9.25 10.62
N SER A 68 11.70 8.45 9.54
CA SER A 68 12.77 7.46 9.29
C SER A 68 14.12 8.14 9.03
N ASN A 69 14.15 9.34 8.46
CA ASN A 69 15.39 10.05 8.14
C ASN A 69 15.90 10.98 9.26
N LYS A 70 15.31 10.91 10.47
CA LYS A 70 15.87 11.61 11.66
C LYS A 70 17.29 11.16 12.00
N CYS A 71 17.66 9.95 11.60
CA CYS A 71 19.00 9.40 11.73
C CYS A 71 19.48 8.86 10.38
N THR A 72 20.80 8.89 10.15
CA THR A 72 21.38 8.31 8.95
C THR A 72 21.43 6.78 9.07
N HIS A 73 21.13 6.10 7.97
CA HIS A 73 21.19 4.64 7.88
C HIS A 73 22.41 4.21 7.07
N ASN A 74 23.22 3.31 7.62
CA ASN A 74 24.42 2.81 6.95
C ASN A 74 24.15 1.60 6.03
N SER A 75 22.90 1.12 5.98
CA SER A 75 22.49 0.03 5.11
C SER A 75 21.00 0.08 4.80
N VAL A 76 20.61 -0.54 3.68
CA VAL A 76 19.20 -0.69 3.29
C VAL A 76 18.41 -1.51 4.32
N VAL A 77 19.06 -2.43 5.03
CA VAL A 77 18.41 -3.25 6.06
C VAL A 77 17.97 -2.39 7.25
N LEU A 78 18.84 -1.51 7.74
CA LEU A 78 18.49 -0.60 8.83
C LEU A 78 17.41 0.40 8.42
N LEU A 79 17.51 0.94 7.19
CA LEU A 79 16.46 1.82 6.66
C LEU A 79 15.10 1.12 6.61
N LYS A 80 15.04 -0.12 6.12
CA LYS A 80 13.79 -0.90 6.09
C LYS A 80 13.23 -1.14 7.48
N ALA A 81 14.08 -1.48 8.45
CA ALA A 81 13.66 -1.68 9.84
C ALA A 81 13.05 -0.40 10.42
N SER A 82 13.72 0.74 10.23
CA SER A 82 13.22 2.05 10.68
C SER A 82 11.88 2.41 10.05
N ILE A 83 11.70 2.20 8.74
CA ILE A 83 10.40 2.45 8.08
C ILE A 83 9.30 1.57 8.69
N VAL A 84 9.56 0.29 8.95
CA VAL A 84 8.58 -0.62 9.56
C VAL A 84 8.22 -0.20 10.98
N GLU A 85 9.20 0.23 11.77
CA GLU A 85 8.98 0.74 13.14
C GLU A 85 8.13 2.02 13.12
N GLU A 86 8.41 2.96 12.22
CA GLU A 86 7.63 4.20 12.11
C GLU A 86 6.20 3.95 11.62
N VAL A 87 5.99 3.04 10.68
CA VAL A 87 4.62 2.64 10.28
C VAL A 87 3.87 2.02 11.45
N ALA A 88 4.53 1.21 12.28
CA ALA A 88 3.91 0.56 13.44
C ALA A 88 3.63 1.54 14.59
N SER A 89 4.34 2.68 14.66
CA SER A 89 4.13 3.71 15.68
C SER A 89 2.99 4.68 15.34
N MET A 90 2.56 4.72 14.07
CA MET A 90 1.41 5.50 13.60
C MET A 90 0.09 4.86 14.05
N ASN A 91 -0.54 5.44 15.08
CA ASN A 91 -1.89 5.11 15.53
C ASN A 91 -2.96 5.94 14.80
#